data_AF-A0A356TFE3-F1
#
_entry.id   AF-A0A356TFE3-F1
#
_cell.length_a   1.000
_cell.length_b   1.000
_cell.length_c   1.000
_cell.angle_alpha   90.00
_cell.angle_beta   90.00
_cell.angle_gamma   90.00
#
_symmetry.space_group_name_H-M   'P 1'
#
loop_
_entity.id
_entity.type
_entity.pdbx_description
1 polymer ?
#
loop_
_entity_poly.entity_id
_entity_poly.type
_entity_poly.pdbx_seq_one_letter_code
_entity_poly.pdbx_strand_id
1 'polypeptide(L)'
;MTFRHEIDALRMRRDALRRDIASATTPRREALEAELAHVAARLDEQRHGLARFVVHGARGAHSCPAPWAGMVGDGAVRECGLCDRKVYDFAGLTALEATRLVLESEGALCARLFRRKDGKLLTADCGPGRRRHRRRLTVLGAAAAAVTGAVAVTGGFASPAPPAPTANSLERAMQERAALPWRAPSAPSDPSDVEPERAWMGEVSFSPPGGWNVESLEDALGDESE
;
A
#
# COMPACT_ATOMS: atom_id res chain seq x y z
N MET A 1 14.80 -9.02 12.86
CA MET A 1 14.79 -7.56 13.03
C MET A 1 13.37 -7.17 13.43
N THR A 2 13.20 -6.40 14.49
CA THR A 2 11.88 -5.91 14.91
C THR A 2 11.46 -4.81 13.94
N PHE A 3 10.23 -4.86 13.41
CA PHE A 3 9.67 -3.83 12.51
C PHE A 3 9.98 -2.40 12.97
N ARG A 4 10.03 -2.19 14.29
CA ARG A 4 10.35 -0.91 14.93
C ARG A 4 11.69 -0.35 14.49
N HIS A 5 12.78 -1.11 14.65
CA HIS A 5 14.11 -0.63 14.31
C HIS A 5 14.28 -0.32 12.82
N GLU A 6 13.65 -1.10 11.94
CA GLU A 6 13.71 -0.85 10.49
C GLU A 6 12.95 0.41 10.09
N ILE A 7 11.75 0.61 10.64
CA ILE A 7 10.93 1.80 10.37
C ILE A 7 11.63 3.06 10.90
N ASP A 8 12.18 3.01 12.12
CA ASP A 8 12.89 4.14 12.74
C ASP A 8 14.12 4.53 11.91
N ALA A 9 14.92 3.55 11.48
CA ALA A 9 16.10 3.81 10.65
C ALA A 9 15.74 4.44 9.30
N LEU A 10 14.66 3.96 8.67
CA LEU A 10 14.18 4.51 7.39
C LEU A 10 13.64 5.94 7.55
N ARG A 11 12.96 6.24 8.65
CA ARG A 11 12.49 7.60 8.99
C ARG A 11 13.66 8.56 9.18
N MET A 12 14.62 8.18 10.02
CA MET A 12 15.82 8.99 10.25
C MET A 12 16.57 9.28 8.94
N ARG A 13 16.72 8.27 8.06
CA ARG A 13 17.37 8.46 6.75
C ARG A 13 16.57 9.40 5.86
N ARG A 14 15.26 9.22 5.76
CA ARG A 14 14.36 10.10 4.98
C ARG A 14 14.46 11.55 5.46
N ASP A 15 14.46 11.78 6.77
CA ASP A 15 14.49 13.13 7.34
C ASP A 15 15.85 13.81 7.15
N ALA A 16 16.94 13.04 7.22
CA ALA A 16 18.26 13.52 6.83
C ALA A 16 18.29 13.94 5.35
N LEU A 17 17.78 13.11 4.44
CA LEU A 17 17.71 13.43 3.01
C LEU A 17 16.86 14.67 2.72
N ARG A 18 15.71 14.82 3.40
CA ARG A 18 14.87 16.03 3.29
C ARG A 18 15.64 17.30 3.66
N ARG A 19 16.45 17.27 4.74
CA ARG A 19 17.30 18.39 5.14
C ARG A 19 18.42 18.65 4.14
N ASP A 20 19.07 17.60 3.64
CA ASP A 20 20.15 17.73 2.65
C ASP A 20 19.64 18.34 1.34
N ILE A 21 18.46 17.94 0.87
CA ILE A 21 17.80 18.48 -0.33
C ILE A 21 17.56 19.99 -0.21
N ALA A 22 17.14 20.46 0.97
CA ALA A 22 16.84 21.87 1.20
C ALA A 22 18.06 22.80 1.00
N SER A 23 19.28 22.28 1.09
CA SER A 23 20.53 23.05 0.96
C SER A 23 21.36 22.70 -0.28
N ALA A 24 20.91 21.76 -1.11
CA ALA A 24 21.68 21.22 -2.24
C ALA A 24 21.55 22.04 -3.54
N THR A 25 22.63 22.07 -4.33
CA THR A 25 22.62 22.55 -5.72
C THR A 25 21.97 21.52 -6.65
N THR A 26 21.48 21.96 -7.83
CA THR A 26 20.66 21.15 -8.75
C THR A 26 21.20 19.74 -9.06
N PRO A 27 22.47 19.51 -9.46
CA PRO A 27 22.92 18.15 -9.78
C PRO A 27 22.99 17.24 -8.54
N ARG A 28 23.26 17.82 -7.36
CA ARG A 28 23.27 17.07 -6.09
C ARG A 28 21.85 16.81 -5.60
N ARG A 29 20.95 17.77 -5.80
CA ARG A 29 19.54 17.71 -5.41
C ARG A 29 18.80 16.56 -6.10
N GLU A 30 18.95 16.41 -7.42
CA GLU A 30 18.32 15.32 -8.17
C GLU A 30 18.73 13.93 -7.65
N ALA A 31 20.02 13.74 -7.35
CA ALA A 31 20.52 12.49 -6.78
C ALA A 31 19.94 12.22 -5.39
N LEU A 32 19.81 13.25 -4.54
CA LEU A 32 19.22 13.13 -3.21
C LEU A 32 17.70 12.88 -3.27
N GLU A 33 16.98 13.49 -4.21
CA GLU A 33 15.55 13.27 -4.44
C GLU A 33 15.28 11.84 -4.91
N ALA A 34 16.13 11.30 -5.80
CA ALA A 34 16.05 9.90 -6.21
C ALA A 34 16.30 8.94 -5.03
N GLU A 35 17.27 9.24 -4.16
CA GLU A 35 17.52 8.47 -2.95
C GLU A 35 16.34 8.55 -1.97
N LEU A 36 15.79 9.75 -1.76
CA LEU A 36 14.62 9.97 -0.91
C LEU A 36 13.43 9.14 -1.40
N ALA A 37 13.18 9.11 -2.71
CA ALA A 37 12.11 8.31 -3.29
C ALA A 37 12.31 6.80 -3.02
N HIS A 38 13.55 6.30 -3.11
CA HIS A 38 13.86 4.91 -2.78
C HIS A 38 13.62 4.59 -1.29
N VAL A 39 14.09 5.46 -0.39
CA VAL A 39 13.91 5.30 1.06
C VAL A 39 12.42 5.37 1.43
N ALA A 40 11.68 6.32 0.86
CA ALA A 40 10.24 6.44 1.06
C ALA A 40 9.49 5.18 0.61
N ALA A 41 9.85 4.60 -0.54
CA ALA A 41 9.25 3.35 -1.02
C ALA A 41 9.53 2.16 -0.08
N ARG A 42 10.74 2.07 0.48
CA ARG A 42 11.08 1.04 1.47
C ARG A 42 10.33 1.23 2.79
N LEU A 43 10.19 2.48 3.24
CA LEU A 43 9.41 2.81 4.44
C LEU A 43 7.94 2.41 4.27
N ASP A 44 7.34 2.72 3.11
CA ASP A 44 5.97 2.33 2.78
C ASP A 44 5.78 0.80 2.80
N GLU A 45 6.72 0.05 2.24
CA GLU A 45 6.71 -1.41 2.25
C GLU A 45 6.73 -1.98 3.68
N GLN A 46 7.59 -1.44 4.54
CA GLN A 46 7.68 -1.85 5.94
C GLN A 46 6.43 -1.50 6.73
N ARG A 47 5.87 -0.31 6.52
CA ARG A 47 4.60 0.12 7.14
C ARG A 47 3.45 -0.80 6.75
N HIS A 48 3.33 -1.15 5.47
CA HIS A 48 2.34 -2.13 5.02
C HIS A 48 2.56 -3.52 5.62
N GLY A 49 3.82 -3.94 5.81
CA GLY A 49 4.16 -5.19 6.50
C GLY A 49 3.68 -5.20 7.95
N LEU A 50 3.98 -4.14 8.69
CA LEU A 50 3.53 -3.94 10.07
C LEU A 50 2.00 -3.88 10.17
N ALA A 51 1.34 -3.11 9.30
CA ALA A 51 -0.11 -2.98 9.28
C ALA A 51 -0.82 -4.33 9.04
N ARG A 52 -0.29 -5.15 8.12
CA ARG A 52 -0.81 -6.52 7.90
C ARG A 52 -0.63 -7.40 9.12
N PHE A 53 0.54 -7.33 9.75
CA PHE A 53 0.80 -8.08 10.98
C PHE A 53 -0.21 -7.72 12.08
N VAL A 54 -0.45 -6.41 12.26
CA VAL A 54 -1.40 -5.86 13.21
C VAL A 54 -2.83 -6.31 12.92
N VAL A 55 -3.33 -6.09 11.70
CA VAL A 55 -4.70 -6.46 11.32
C VAL A 55 -4.91 -7.97 11.44
N HIS A 56 -3.97 -8.81 11.00
CA HIS A 56 -4.11 -10.27 11.13
C HIS A 56 -4.19 -10.75 12.59
N GLY A 57 -3.71 -9.95 13.54
CA GLY A 57 -3.87 -10.20 14.97
C GLY A 57 -5.27 -9.93 15.52
N ALA A 58 -6.13 -9.21 14.80
CA ALA A 58 -7.47 -8.86 15.23
C ALA A 58 -8.35 -10.11 15.40
N ARG A 59 -9.02 -10.22 16.55
CA ARG A 59 -9.88 -11.35 16.90
C ARG A 59 -11.31 -10.86 17.12
N GLY A 60 -12.26 -11.75 16.89
CA GLY A 60 -13.64 -11.49 17.29
C GLY A 60 -13.81 -11.69 18.79
N ALA A 61 -14.39 -10.71 19.49
CA ALA A 61 -14.75 -10.82 20.90
C ALA A 61 -16.24 -11.17 21.06
N HIS A 62 -17.13 -10.32 20.53
CA HIS A 62 -18.58 -10.50 20.62
C HIS A 62 -19.23 -10.51 19.25
N SER A 63 -19.98 -11.55 18.89
CA SER A 63 -20.64 -11.63 17.59
C SER A 63 -21.92 -10.78 17.54
N CYS A 64 -22.11 -10.03 16.46
CA CYS A 64 -23.35 -9.32 16.14
C CYS A 64 -24.27 -10.23 15.30
N PRO A 65 -25.53 -10.45 15.71
CA PRO A 65 -26.47 -11.28 14.94
C PRO A 65 -27.14 -10.52 13.77
N ALA A 66 -26.92 -9.21 13.64
CA ALA A 66 -27.57 -8.39 12.62
C ALA A 66 -27.12 -8.80 11.20
N PRO A 67 -28.04 -8.87 10.21
CA PRO A 67 -27.66 -9.09 8.83
C PRO A 67 -27.04 -7.82 8.23
N TRP A 68 -25.83 -7.94 7.67
CA TRP A 68 -25.14 -6.84 6.97
C TRP A 68 -25.99 -6.17 5.89
N ALA A 69 -26.79 -6.98 5.18
CA ALA A 69 -27.65 -6.53 4.09
C ALA A 69 -28.74 -5.55 4.53
N GLY A 70 -29.17 -5.60 5.81
CA GLY A 70 -30.20 -4.73 6.38
C GLY A 70 -29.66 -3.46 7.05
N MET A 71 -28.34 -3.23 7.00
CA MET A 71 -27.70 -2.05 7.60
C MET A 71 -27.76 -0.84 6.69
N VAL A 72 -27.82 0.36 7.28
CA VAL A 72 -27.90 1.64 6.57
C VAL A 72 -26.49 2.14 6.26
N GLY A 73 -26.27 2.69 5.06
CA GLY A 73 -24.97 3.21 4.63
C GLY A 73 -24.46 2.52 3.36
N ASP A 74 -23.33 3.01 2.84
CA ASP A 74 -22.75 2.58 1.58
C ASP A 74 -21.34 2.00 1.72
N GLY A 75 -20.91 1.27 0.68
CA GLY A 75 -19.53 0.76 0.58
C GLY A 75 -19.08 -0.10 1.78
N ALA A 76 -17.99 0.34 2.41
CA ALA A 76 -17.26 -0.37 3.45
C ALA A 76 -17.67 0.00 4.89
N VAL A 77 -18.57 0.97 5.09
CA VAL A 77 -19.00 1.41 6.42
C VAL A 77 -20.52 1.48 6.46
N ARG A 78 -21.13 0.75 7.40
CA ARG A 78 -22.58 0.77 7.59
C ARG A 78 -22.92 0.97 9.05
N GLU A 79 -24.12 1.42 9.31
CA GLU A 79 -24.68 1.60 10.64
C GLU A 79 -25.63 0.46 10.97
N CYS A 80 -25.40 -0.19 12.11
CA CYS A 80 -26.21 -1.30 12.58
C CYS A 80 -27.35 -0.78 13.45
N GLY A 81 -28.60 -0.97 13.01
CA GLY A 81 -29.78 -0.59 13.80
C GLY A 81 -30.01 -1.41 15.08
N LEU A 82 -29.28 -2.50 15.32
CA LEU A 82 -29.39 -3.27 16.57
C LEU A 82 -28.46 -2.76 17.68
N CYS A 83 -27.24 -2.36 17.33
CA CYS A 83 -26.25 -1.92 18.31
C CYS A 83 -25.90 -0.43 18.22
N ASP A 84 -26.50 0.30 17.28
CA ASP A 84 -26.31 1.74 17.06
C ASP A 84 -24.83 2.15 16.89
N ARG A 85 -24.05 1.25 16.28
CA ARG A 85 -22.62 1.41 16.03
C ARG A 85 -22.31 1.26 14.55
N LYS A 86 -21.26 1.96 14.11
CA LYS A 86 -20.68 1.76 12.77
C LYS A 86 -19.99 0.40 12.70
N VAL A 87 -20.30 -0.35 11.65
CA VAL A 87 -19.74 -1.65 11.32
C VAL A 87 -18.88 -1.48 10.06
N TYR A 88 -17.58 -1.78 10.21
CA TYR A 88 -16.58 -1.64 9.15
C TYR A 88 -16.33 -2.98 8.44
N ASP A 89 -16.42 -3.00 7.11
CA ASP A 89 -16.07 -4.18 6.30
C ASP A 89 -14.57 -4.19 5.99
N PHE A 90 -13.83 -5.09 6.65
CA PHE A 90 -12.38 -5.17 6.49
C PHE A 90 -11.98 -5.65 5.10
N ALA A 91 -12.83 -6.41 4.38
CA ALA A 91 -12.53 -6.80 3.01
C ALA A 91 -12.56 -5.60 2.05
N GLY A 92 -13.26 -4.53 2.41
CA GLY A 92 -13.30 -3.26 1.68
C GLY A 92 -12.13 -2.32 1.99
N LEU A 93 -11.34 -2.58 3.03
CA LEU A 93 -10.28 -1.70 3.53
C LEU A 93 -8.89 -2.30 3.28
N THR A 94 -7.90 -1.48 2.97
CA THR A 94 -6.51 -1.92 2.96
C THR A 94 -6.02 -2.23 4.36
N ALA A 95 -4.97 -3.04 4.50
CA ALA A 95 -4.39 -3.34 5.80
C ALA A 95 -3.96 -2.08 6.57
N LEU A 96 -3.49 -1.04 5.88
CA LEU A 96 -3.11 0.23 6.52
C LEU A 96 -4.34 0.97 7.07
N GLU A 97 -5.40 1.11 6.27
CA GLU A 97 -6.65 1.74 6.67
C GLU A 97 -7.34 0.98 7.82
N ALA A 98 -7.44 -0.34 7.70
CA ALA A 98 -8.00 -1.18 8.76
C ALA A 98 -7.19 -1.09 10.06
N THR A 99 -5.85 -1.01 9.95
CA THR A 99 -5.01 -0.81 11.14
C THR A 99 -5.28 0.53 11.79
N ARG A 100 -5.33 1.62 11.01
CA ARG A 100 -5.60 2.96 11.54
C ARG A 100 -6.92 3.01 12.30
N LEU A 101 -8.00 2.47 11.73
CA LEU A 101 -9.30 2.38 12.40
C LEU A 101 -9.23 1.59 13.73
N VAL A 102 -8.47 0.49 13.74
CA VAL A 102 -8.27 -0.30 14.96
C VAL A 102 -7.50 0.48 16.02
N LEU A 103 -6.50 1.26 15.65
CA LEU A 103 -5.73 2.09 16.58
C LEU A 103 -6.57 3.27 17.10
N GLU A 104 -7.22 4.02 16.20
CA GLU A 104 -8.08 5.17 16.51
C GLU A 104 -9.26 4.79 17.42
N SER A 105 -9.81 3.59 17.25
CA SER A 105 -10.92 3.09 18.07
C SER A 105 -10.45 2.34 19.32
N GLU A 106 -9.14 2.33 19.62
CA GLU A 106 -8.53 1.54 20.70
C GLU A 106 -8.93 0.05 20.69
N GLY A 107 -9.20 -0.49 19.51
CA GLY A 107 -9.70 -1.85 19.30
C GLY A 107 -11.20 -2.04 19.54
N ALA A 108 -11.93 -1.06 20.06
CA ALA A 108 -13.36 -1.14 20.36
C ALA A 108 -14.23 -0.71 19.15
N LEU A 109 -14.25 -1.54 18.11
CA LEU A 109 -15.08 -1.28 16.91
C LEU A 109 -15.83 -2.52 16.46
N CYS A 110 -17.01 -2.31 15.87
CA CYS A 110 -17.72 -3.38 15.19
C CYS A 110 -17.16 -3.55 13.78
N ALA A 111 -16.73 -4.76 13.43
CA ALA A 111 -16.24 -5.07 12.10
C ALA A 111 -16.88 -6.33 11.54
N ARG A 112 -16.87 -6.40 10.22
CA ARG A 112 -17.09 -7.62 9.45
C ARG A 112 -15.72 -8.11 8.98
N LEU A 113 -15.35 -9.29 9.47
CA LEU A 113 -14.07 -9.95 9.25
C LEU A 113 -14.26 -11.17 8.35
N PHE A 114 -13.38 -11.31 7.37
CA PHE A 114 -13.31 -12.49 6.52
C PHE A 114 -11.96 -13.16 6.72
N ARG A 115 -11.96 -14.44 7.09
CA ARG A 115 -10.74 -15.23 7.27
C ARG A 115 -10.58 -16.19 6.11
N ARG A 116 -9.41 -16.16 5.48
CA ARG A 116 -8.99 -17.16 4.50
C ARG A 116 -8.64 -18.48 5.19
N LYS A 117 -8.50 -19.57 4.41
CA LYS A 117 -8.08 -20.89 4.92
C LYS A 117 -6.72 -20.86 5.63
N ASP A 118 -5.85 -19.92 5.27
CA ASP A 118 -4.55 -19.69 5.92
C ASP A 118 -4.66 -18.96 7.29
N GLY A 119 -5.87 -18.63 7.74
CA GLY A 119 -6.14 -17.93 8.99
C GLY A 119 -5.95 -16.41 8.93
N LYS A 120 -5.53 -15.85 7.79
CA LYS A 120 -5.32 -14.41 7.62
C LYS A 120 -6.63 -13.70 7.30
N LEU A 121 -6.74 -12.46 7.79
CA LEU A 121 -7.85 -11.58 7.45
C LEU A 121 -7.73 -11.10 6.01
N LEU A 122 -8.85 -11.12 5.30
CA LEU A 122 -8.99 -10.53 3.98
C LEU A 122 -9.07 -9.01 4.11
N THR A 123 -8.25 -8.33 3.33
CA THR A 123 -8.23 -6.86 3.17
C THR A 123 -8.21 -6.54 1.68
N ALA A 124 -8.52 -5.30 1.30
CA ALA A 124 -8.56 -4.86 -0.09
C ALA A 124 -7.21 -5.05 -0.82
N ASP A 125 -6.08 -5.06 -0.10
CA ASP A 125 -4.74 -5.29 -0.64
C ASP A 125 -4.22 -6.74 -0.47
N CYS A 126 -5.08 -7.69 -0.05
CA CYS A 126 -4.76 -9.11 -0.03
C CYS A 126 -4.71 -9.72 -1.45
N GLY A 127 -3.55 -9.58 -2.11
CA GLY A 127 -3.21 -10.36 -3.30
C GLY A 127 -1.98 -9.81 -4.04
N PRO A 128 -1.13 -10.67 -4.65
CA PRO A 128 0.05 -10.23 -5.41
C PRO A 128 -0.32 -9.37 -6.64
N GLY A 129 -1.58 -9.40 -7.10
CA GLY A 129 -2.05 -8.67 -8.29
C GLY A 129 -2.47 -7.21 -8.08
N ARG A 130 -2.78 -6.76 -6.86
CA ARG A 130 -3.36 -5.40 -6.64
C ARG A 130 -2.30 -4.33 -6.33
N ARG A 131 -1.16 -4.71 -5.73
CA ARG A 131 0.01 -3.82 -5.53
C ARG A 131 0.59 -3.29 -6.84
N ARG A 132 0.50 -4.07 -7.92
CA ARG A 132 1.00 -3.70 -9.25
C ARG A 132 0.09 -2.69 -9.96
N HIS A 133 -1.19 -2.62 -9.60
CA HIS A 133 -2.13 -1.71 -10.27
C HIS A 133 -1.90 -0.25 -9.86
N ARG A 134 -1.62 0.02 -8.58
CA ARG A 134 -1.29 1.38 -8.09
C ARG A 134 0.01 1.92 -8.69
N ARG A 135 1.07 1.09 -8.82
CA ARG A 135 2.33 1.49 -9.48
C ARG A 135 2.19 1.77 -10.99
N ARG A 136 1.17 1.21 -11.66
CA ARG A 136 0.94 1.43 -13.10
C ARG A 136 0.18 2.74 -13.36
N LEU A 137 -0.72 3.12 -12.46
CA LEU A 137 -1.50 4.36 -12.59
C LEU A 137 -0.64 5.61 -12.33
N THR A 138 0.36 5.54 -11.45
CA THR A 138 1.29 6.65 -11.21
C THR A 138 2.29 6.88 -12.34
N VAL A 139 2.76 5.81 -13.00
CA VAL A 139 3.71 5.90 -14.12
C VAL A 139 3.06 6.47 -15.40
N LEU A 140 1.75 6.26 -15.59
CA LEU A 140 1.01 6.83 -16.73
C LEU A 140 0.68 8.32 -16.55
N GLY A 141 0.55 8.83 -15.33
CA GLY A 141 0.33 10.26 -15.05
C GLY A 141 1.55 11.14 -15.33
N ALA A 142 2.77 10.60 -15.20
CA ALA A 142 4.01 11.35 -15.45
C ALA A 142 4.33 11.55 -16.94
N ALA A 143 3.71 10.76 -17.84
CA ALA A 143 3.94 10.87 -19.28
C ALA A 143 3.17 12.02 -19.95
N ALA A 144 2.20 12.63 -19.26
CA ALA A 144 1.35 13.68 -19.83
C ALA A 144 1.94 15.11 -19.75
N ALA A 145 3.07 15.31 -19.07
CA ALA A 145 3.62 16.66 -18.82
C ALA A 145 4.78 17.09 -19.74
N ALA A 146 5.15 16.30 -20.76
CA ALA A 146 6.33 16.56 -21.58
C ALA A 146 6.04 17.06 -23.00
N VAL A 147 4.98 17.86 -23.20
CA VAL A 147 4.71 18.51 -24.50
C VAL A 147 4.38 19.99 -24.30
N THR A 148 5.38 20.81 -23.96
CA THR A 148 5.44 22.21 -24.42
C THR A 148 6.84 22.78 -24.20
N GLY A 149 7.46 23.25 -25.31
CA GLY A 149 8.54 24.24 -25.27
C GLY A 149 9.90 23.80 -25.83
N ALA A 150 10.02 23.75 -27.16
CA ALA A 150 11.33 23.78 -27.82
C ALA A 150 11.44 25.06 -28.67
N VAL A 151 12.28 26.00 -28.23
CA VAL A 151 12.93 27.00 -29.11
C VAL A 151 14.41 27.05 -28.71
N ALA A 152 15.25 26.86 -29.72
CA ALA A 152 16.68 26.58 -29.67
C ALA A 152 17.58 27.79 -29.39
N VAL A 153 18.81 27.57 -28.88
CA VAL A 153 20.10 28.11 -29.40
C VAL A 153 21.26 27.16 -29.00
N THR A 154 22.23 27.06 -29.91
CA THR A 154 23.37 26.15 -30.12
C THR A 154 24.54 26.17 -29.12
N GLY A 155 25.26 25.04 -29.01
CA GLY A 155 26.74 25.03 -28.92
C GLY A 155 27.40 23.92 -28.07
N GLY A 156 28.13 23.00 -28.71
CA GLY A 156 29.44 22.55 -28.22
C GLY A 156 29.59 21.14 -27.59
N PHE A 157 30.45 20.34 -28.24
CA PHE A 157 31.18 19.15 -27.77
C PHE A 157 30.44 17.81 -27.69
N ALA A 158 30.67 17.01 -28.74
CA ALA A 158 30.30 15.61 -28.86
C ALA A 158 31.31 14.70 -28.15
N SER A 159 30.86 13.99 -27.12
CA SER A 159 31.40 12.66 -26.76
C SER A 159 30.70 11.62 -27.64
N PRO A 160 31.39 10.56 -28.12
CA PRO A 160 30.70 9.49 -28.83
C PRO A 160 29.77 8.77 -27.86
N ALA A 161 28.47 9.05 -28.00
CA ALA A 161 27.42 8.28 -27.37
C ALA A 161 27.51 6.81 -27.84
N PRO A 162 27.24 5.83 -26.96
CA PRO A 162 27.05 4.46 -27.42
C PRO A 162 25.96 4.46 -28.50
N PRO A 163 26.11 3.66 -29.58
CA PRO A 163 25.15 3.67 -30.67
C PRO A 163 23.76 3.42 -30.12
N ALA A 164 22.84 4.34 -30.41
CA ALA A 164 21.44 4.19 -30.04
C ALA A 164 20.93 2.86 -30.60
N PRO A 165 20.18 2.07 -29.81
CA PRO A 165 19.51 0.88 -30.33
C PRO A 165 18.67 1.31 -31.54
N THR A 166 18.94 0.72 -32.70
CA THR A 166 18.19 1.02 -33.92
C THR A 166 16.72 0.69 -33.70
N ALA A 167 15.80 1.40 -34.38
CA ALA A 167 14.36 1.16 -34.28
C ALA A 167 14.00 -0.34 -34.38
N ASN A 168 14.75 -1.07 -35.21
CA ASN A 168 14.61 -2.50 -35.44
C ASN A 168 14.96 -3.38 -34.22
N SER A 169 15.84 -2.92 -33.34
CA SER A 169 16.18 -3.61 -32.08
C SER A 169 15.14 -3.40 -30.99
N LEU A 170 14.48 -2.24 -30.97
CA LEU A 170 13.35 -1.98 -30.08
C LEU A 170 12.12 -2.78 -30.53
N GLU A 171 11.84 -2.79 -31.84
CA GLU A 171 10.78 -3.59 -32.45
C GLU A 171 10.99 -5.09 -32.20
N ARG A 172 12.21 -5.63 -32.41
CA ARG A 172 12.52 -7.03 -32.05
C ARG A 172 12.31 -7.31 -30.57
N ALA A 173 12.81 -6.45 -29.69
CA ALA A 173 12.63 -6.63 -28.25
C ALA A 173 11.14 -6.60 -27.86
N MET A 174 10.33 -5.77 -28.53
CA MET A 174 8.88 -5.72 -28.34
C MET A 174 8.17 -6.97 -28.91
N GLN A 175 8.60 -7.46 -30.07
CA GLN A 175 8.04 -8.66 -30.72
C GLN A 175 8.36 -9.93 -29.93
N GLU A 176 9.58 -10.06 -29.42
CA GLU A 176 10.00 -11.18 -28.55
C GLU A 176 9.25 -11.14 -27.20
N ARG A 177 9.02 -9.94 -26.65
CA ARG A 177 8.19 -9.75 -25.45
C ARG A 177 6.72 -10.09 -25.68
N ALA A 178 6.20 -9.88 -26.90
CA ALA A 178 4.84 -10.22 -27.31
C ALA A 178 4.68 -11.72 -27.62
N ALA A 179 5.76 -12.40 -28.03
CA ALA A 179 5.78 -13.83 -28.34
C ALA A 179 5.92 -14.72 -27.09
N LEU A 180 6.39 -14.18 -25.97
CA LEU A 180 6.28 -14.88 -24.68
C LEU A 180 4.80 -15.02 -24.33
N PRO A 181 4.26 -16.24 -24.15
CA PRO A 181 2.91 -16.38 -23.66
C PRO A 181 2.88 -15.70 -22.30
N TRP A 182 2.14 -14.59 -22.22
CA TRP A 182 1.87 -13.94 -20.95
C TRP A 182 1.27 -15.02 -20.05
N ARG A 183 2.03 -15.51 -19.07
CA ARG A 183 1.41 -16.15 -17.92
C ARG A 183 0.90 -14.99 -17.10
N ALA A 184 -0.42 -14.82 -17.13
CA ALA A 184 -1.10 -14.15 -16.03
C ALA A 184 -0.43 -14.65 -14.74
N PRO A 185 0.07 -13.78 -13.84
CA PRO A 185 0.19 -14.22 -12.45
C PRO A 185 -1.19 -14.79 -12.13
N SER A 186 -1.24 -16.06 -11.76
CA SER A 186 -2.50 -16.76 -11.53
C SER A 186 -3.39 -15.82 -10.73
N ALA A 187 -4.53 -15.47 -11.33
CA ALA A 187 -5.68 -15.02 -10.56
C ALA A 187 -5.77 -15.96 -9.34
N PRO A 188 -6.16 -15.47 -8.15
CA PRO A 188 -6.28 -16.31 -6.96
C PRO A 188 -6.88 -17.64 -7.39
N SER A 189 -6.06 -18.68 -7.27
CA SER A 189 -6.40 -20.00 -7.75
C SER A 189 -7.57 -20.43 -6.89
N ASP A 190 -8.74 -20.44 -7.51
CA ASP A 190 -10.00 -20.94 -6.97
C ASP A 190 -10.85 -19.94 -6.16
N PRO A 191 -12.05 -19.55 -6.66
CA PRO A 191 -13.08 -18.89 -5.84
C PRO A 191 -13.54 -19.75 -4.63
N SER A 192 -13.16 -21.02 -4.53
CA SER A 192 -13.40 -21.88 -3.35
C SER A 192 -12.44 -21.65 -2.17
N ASP A 193 -11.40 -20.80 -2.30
CA ASP A 193 -10.49 -20.44 -1.19
C ASP A 193 -11.00 -19.30 -0.30
N VAL A 194 -12.12 -18.70 -0.70
CA VAL A 194 -12.95 -17.83 0.14
C VAL A 194 -14.32 -18.47 0.17
N GLU A 195 -14.55 -19.42 1.08
CA GLU A 195 -15.94 -19.75 1.42
C GLU A 195 -16.52 -18.50 2.11
N PRO A 196 -17.49 -17.79 1.51
CA PRO A 196 -18.10 -16.60 2.10
C PRO A 196 -18.97 -16.93 3.33
N GLU A 197 -19.06 -18.20 3.73
CA GLU A 197 -19.91 -18.72 4.81
C GLU A 197 -19.32 -18.52 6.23
N ARG A 198 -18.12 -17.94 6.36
CA ARG A 198 -17.53 -17.58 7.68
C ARG A 198 -17.21 -16.09 7.81
N ALA A 199 -18.03 -15.22 7.23
CA ALA A 199 -17.99 -13.81 7.59
C ALA A 199 -18.35 -13.69 9.08
N TRP A 200 -17.37 -13.41 9.91
CA TRP A 200 -17.60 -13.10 11.32
C TRP A 200 -17.89 -11.62 11.44
N MET A 201 -18.95 -11.25 12.15
CA MET A 201 -19.31 -9.86 12.36
C MET A 201 -19.51 -9.61 13.84
N GLY A 202 -18.98 -8.50 14.33
CA GLY A 202 -19.13 -8.12 15.71
C GLY A 202 -18.00 -7.25 16.24
N GLU A 203 -17.93 -7.16 17.56
CA GLU A 203 -16.92 -6.37 18.27
C GLU A 203 -15.55 -7.04 18.21
N VAL A 204 -14.61 -6.33 17.59
CA VAL A 204 -13.22 -6.78 17.48
C VAL A 204 -12.52 -6.54 18.81
N SER A 205 -11.59 -7.43 19.17
CA SER A 205 -10.56 -7.13 20.16
C SER A 205 -9.21 -7.10 19.48
N PHE A 206 -8.41 -6.12 19.88
CA PHE A 206 -7.06 -5.93 19.38
C PHE A 206 -6.08 -5.90 20.54
N SER A 207 -4.91 -6.50 20.32
CA SER A 207 -3.79 -6.44 21.24
C SER A 207 -2.54 -6.12 20.44
N PRO A 208 -1.78 -5.06 20.81
CA PRO A 208 -0.55 -4.71 20.12
C PRO A 208 0.43 -5.89 20.06
N PRO A 209 1.23 -6.00 18.99
CA PRO A 209 2.37 -6.90 18.96
C PRO A 209 3.29 -6.67 20.17
N GLY A 210 3.93 -7.72 20.69
CA GLY A 210 4.94 -7.56 21.74
C GLY A 210 6.00 -6.51 21.35
N GLY A 211 6.24 -5.54 22.24
CA GLY A 211 7.18 -4.43 22.00
C GLY A 211 6.59 -3.18 21.34
N TRP A 212 5.27 -3.18 21.09
CA TRP A 212 4.52 -2.03 20.59
C TRP A 212 3.42 -1.61 21.58
N ASN A 213 3.23 -0.31 21.73
CA ASN A 213 2.01 0.28 22.29
C ASN A 213 1.22 0.98 21.17
N VAL A 214 0.00 1.43 21.47
CA VAL A 214 -0.87 2.10 20.49
C VAL A 214 -0.18 3.34 19.92
N GLU A 215 0.36 4.20 20.78
CA GLU A 215 1.07 5.42 20.39
C GLU A 215 2.25 5.16 19.43
N SER A 216 3.12 4.18 19.73
CA SER A 216 4.23 3.84 18.82
C SER A 216 3.73 3.28 17.48
N LEU A 217 2.59 2.58 17.46
CA LEU A 217 1.99 2.07 16.22
C LEU A 217 1.38 3.19 15.39
N GLU A 218 0.68 4.12 16.03
CA GLU A 218 0.15 5.31 15.40
C GLU A 218 1.27 6.15 14.81
N ASP A 219 2.33 6.40 15.61
CA ASP A 219 3.53 7.06 15.12
C ASP A 219 4.08 6.33 13.92
N ALA A 220 4.27 5.00 13.97
CA ALA A 220 4.85 4.20 12.88
C ALA A 220 3.99 4.16 11.61
N LEU A 221 2.66 4.22 11.73
CA LEU A 221 1.69 4.04 10.64
C LEU A 221 0.97 5.33 10.23
N GLY A 222 1.22 6.44 10.91
CA GLY A 222 0.65 7.76 10.67
C GLY A 222 1.08 8.37 9.33
N ASP A 223 0.16 9.04 8.66
CA ASP A 223 0.48 9.80 7.45
C ASP A 223 1.23 11.07 7.83
N GLU A 224 2.36 11.32 7.17
CA GLU A 224 3.09 12.58 7.36
C GLU A 224 2.57 13.64 6.39
N SER A 225 1.25 13.77 6.34
CA SER A 225 0.58 14.90 5.70
C SER A 225 0.36 15.98 6.76
N GLU A 226 1.45 16.49 7.31
CA GLU A 226 1.55 17.76 8.06
C GLU A 226 2.74 18.55 7.53
#